data_AF-Q07I47-F1
#
_entry.id   AF-Q07I47-F1
#
_cell.length_a   1.000
_cell.length_b   1.000
_cell.length_c   1.000
_cell.angle_alpha   90.00
_cell.angle_beta   90.00
_cell.angle_gamma   90.00
#
_symmetry.space_group_name_H-M   'P 1'
#
loop_
_entity.id
_entity.type
_entity.pdbx_description
1 polymer ?
#
loop_
_entity_poly.entity_id
_entity_poly.type
_entity_poly.pdbx_seq_one_letter_code
_entity_poly.pdbx_strand_id
1 'polypeptide(L)'
;MPDIRDRIYAPHLRPLLPGIYPRVAFTVRDQGDDSSCTGFSLGHVIDFLRFRETGPDNPQRVSARMLYEMAKLNDEWDGSAYEGSSLRGAIKGLFRNGVCSEATAPDVPKGTAWALTYEMAKEARETRLGAYFRLQPDITDYHAALNDVGVIYASAQIHSNWHALKDRQWIVPGGTRKGGHAFAIVGYDADGFWILNSWGAEWGANGVAHWHYTDWAATVMDAWVLQLGVRSPTAFGAVPNATLSSSAQGLLTRDPNRGDIIGHFINIDDGRLVRDGKYGSPNETEMKQTVDRLTLGTSNGGKGYDHLVIYSHGGLNSLVAEATRISVWARNNIFGRNKLYNFHLMWGSGFLDEVFGRMSQSHAAGRVAGALSDWLFEAGPGREIGAYAWRNMKQDAAVSFDGSDDYDGGFKGLDPLLRGIDAAKDHRPTLHLVGHSAGSIVLGYLLDALHRFKPKNLKLGSIHLMAPACTVDFFNQHYGPYLSGNGALKLEDKVYLYSMTDAQESVDTVSANFPLLPSYSHSLLYLVSRAYENLVPMPIAGMAKYDPGLKKSAKLDISYSAPGGACESTSHGGFDNDVATLTTIMNRIAGHKVPSPPVKDELIGY
;
A
#
# COMPACT_ATOMS: atom_id res chain seq x y z
N MET A 1 15.27 14.94 -8.42
CA MET A 1 15.15 15.75 -9.65
C MET A 1 13.79 16.48 -9.66
N PRO A 2 13.58 17.57 -10.41
CA PRO A 2 12.22 18.09 -10.63
C PRO A 2 11.34 17.03 -11.32
N ASP A 3 10.17 16.76 -10.77
CA ASP A 3 9.13 15.92 -11.40
C ASP A 3 8.24 16.84 -12.23
N ILE A 4 8.05 16.53 -13.51
CA ILE A 4 7.23 17.33 -14.43
C ILE A 4 5.75 17.45 -13.99
N ARG A 5 5.31 16.63 -13.02
CA ARG A 5 3.97 16.65 -12.44
C ARG A 5 3.84 17.64 -11.28
N ASP A 6 4.93 18.22 -10.80
CA ASP A 6 4.87 19.26 -9.76
C ASP A 6 4.11 20.47 -10.26
N ARG A 7 3.07 20.84 -9.54
CA ARG A 7 2.35 22.08 -9.81
C ARG A 7 3.23 23.23 -9.33
N ILE A 8 3.60 24.13 -10.24
CA ILE A 8 4.31 25.35 -9.90
C ILE A 8 3.32 26.36 -9.32
N TYR A 9 3.71 27.05 -8.25
CA TYR A 9 2.91 28.12 -7.67
C TYR A 9 2.78 29.25 -8.69
N ALA A 10 1.55 29.74 -8.86
CA ALA A 10 1.25 30.90 -9.68
C ALA A 10 0.64 31.98 -8.77
N PRO A 11 1.28 33.14 -8.61
CA PRO A 11 0.84 34.16 -7.67
C PRO A 11 -0.46 34.83 -8.09
N HIS A 12 -1.28 35.22 -7.10
CA HIS A 12 -2.40 36.12 -7.33
C HIS A 12 -1.89 37.56 -7.53
N LEU A 13 -2.41 38.27 -8.52
CA LEU A 13 -2.01 39.67 -8.85
C LEU A 13 -2.59 40.71 -7.87
N ARG A 14 -2.48 40.46 -6.57
CA ARG A 14 -2.91 41.40 -5.52
C ARG A 14 -1.75 42.24 -5.00
N PRO A 15 -2.02 43.42 -4.41
CA PRO A 15 -0.98 44.21 -3.74
C PRO A 15 -0.32 43.42 -2.61
N LEU A 16 1.01 43.43 -2.57
CA LEU A 16 1.80 42.78 -1.53
C LEU A 16 2.10 43.76 -0.39
N LEU A 17 2.19 43.25 0.84
CA LEU A 17 2.63 44.04 1.98
C LEU A 17 4.12 44.43 1.84
N PRO A 18 4.56 45.58 2.37
CA PRO A 18 5.98 45.96 2.33
C PRO A 18 6.87 45.07 3.21
N GLY A 19 6.28 44.35 4.16
CA GLY A 19 6.95 43.37 5.00
C GLY A 19 5.94 42.59 5.85
N ILE A 20 6.30 41.35 6.19
CA ILE A 20 5.55 40.46 7.06
C ILE A 20 6.51 40.03 8.18
N TYR A 21 6.21 40.40 9.41
CA TYR A 21 7.04 40.04 10.56
C TYR A 21 6.48 38.81 11.29
N PRO A 22 7.34 37.93 11.84
CA PRO A 22 6.92 36.67 12.44
C PRO A 22 5.91 36.84 13.58
N ARG A 23 4.85 36.03 13.55
CA ARG A 23 3.91 35.84 14.67
C ARG A 23 3.75 34.35 14.95
N VAL A 24 4.64 33.81 15.78
CA VAL A 24 4.66 32.39 16.11
C VAL A 24 3.80 32.16 17.34
N ALA A 25 2.67 31.48 17.17
CA ALA A 25 1.66 31.26 18.22
C ALA A 25 1.84 29.94 18.98
N PHE A 26 2.94 29.23 18.75
CA PHE A 26 3.25 27.93 19.32
C PHE A 26 4.73 27.85 19.69
N THR A 27 5.07 26.91 20.57
CA THR A 27 6.46 26.66 20.95
C THR A 27 7.26 26.17 19.75
N VAL A 28 8.50 26.66 19.65
CA VAL A 28 9.46 26.22 18.63
C VAL A 28 9.78 24.75 18.86
N ARG A 29 9.82 23.96 17.77
CA ARG A 29 10.15 22.55 17.83
C ARG A 29 11.65 22.37 17.98
N ASP A 30 12.05 21.27 18.58
CA ASP A 30 13.44 20.89 18.73
C ASP A 30 13.64 19.46 18.23
N GLN A 31 14.31 19.31 17.10
CA GLN A 31 14.62 18.01 16.50
C GLN A 31 15.77 17.29 17.23
N GLY A 32 16.49 17.99 18.11
CA GLY A 32 17.70 17.48 18.77
C GLY A 32 18.76 17.02 17.78
N ASP A 33 19.42 15.90 18.10
CA ASP A 33 20.48 15.30 17.28
C ASP A 33 19.93 14.37 16.15
N ASP A 34 18.60 14.36 15.92
CA ASP A 34 17.98 13.60 14.83
C ASP A 34 18.02 14.38 13.52
N SER A 35 18.19 13.67 12.40
CA SER A 35 18.20 14.21 11.04
C SER A 35 16.76 14.44 10.52
N SER A 36 15.85 14.83 11.41
CA SER A 36 14.39 14.88 11.20
C SER A 36 13.84 16.25 10.81
N CYS A 37 14.72 17.17 10.38
CA CYS A 37 14.38 18.55 10.03
C CYS A 37 13.17 18.66 9.10
N THR A 38 13.02 17.80 8.09
CA THR A 38 11.87 17.80 7.17
C THR A 38 10.53 17.56 7.86
N GLY A 39 10.44 16.58 8.76
CA GLY A 39 9.21 16.34 9.53
C GLY A 39 8.90 17.47 10.52
N PHE A 40 9.92 18.00 11.18
CA PHE A 40 9.78 19.05 12.20
C PHE A 40 9.36 20.40 11.60
N SER A 41 10.03 20.83 10.55
CA SER A 41 9.69 22.04 9.79
C SER A 41 8.33 21.92 9.08
N LEU A 42 7.97 20.76 8.53
CA LEU A 42 6.62 20.52 8.01
C LEU A 42 5.57 20.58 9.13
N GLY A 43 5.90 20.08 10.33
CA GLY A 43 5.08 20.23 11.52
C GLY A 43 4.81 21.70 11.84
N HIS A 44 5.84 22.56 11.79
CA HIS A 44 5.66 24.02 11.94
C HIS A 44 4.74 24.63 10.90
N VAL A 45 4.88 24.25 9.63
CA VAL A 45 4.04 24.74 8.54
C VAL A 45 2.57 24.34 8.78
N ILE A 46 2.31 23.09 9.18
CA ILE A 46 0.93 22.62 9.43
C ILE A 46 0.36 23.26 10.69
N ASP A 47 1.14 23.40 11.76
CA ASP A 47 0.71 24.08 12.98
C ASP A 47 0.30 25.53 12.68
N PHE A 48 1.08 26.23 11.84
CA PHE A 48 0.76 27.58 11.36
C PHE A 48 -0.55 27.62 10.56
N LEU A 49 -0.74 26.70 9.61
CA LEU A 49 -1.96 26.64 8.79
C LEU A 49 -3.19 26.33 9.64
N ARG A 50 -3.09 25.39 10.59
CA ARG A 50 -4.19 25.07 11.52
C ARG A 50 -4.52 26.24 12.43
N PHE A 51 -3.52 26.92 12.97
CA PHE A 51 -3.73 28.08 13.84
C PHE A 51 -4.52 29.19 13.14
N ARG A 52 -4.27 29.42 11.83
CA ARG A 52 -5.04 30.38 11.03
C ARG A 52 -6.51 29.97 10.87
N GLU A 53 -6.82 28.68 10.82
CA GLU A 53 -8.19 28.16 10.68
C GLU A 53 -8.95 28.17 12.01
N THR A 54 -8.32 27.75 13.11
CA THR A 54 -9.00 27.54 14.40
C THR A 54 -8.93 28.72 15.35
N GLY A 55 -7.99 29.65 15.15
CA GLY A 55 -7.70 30.72 16.09
C GLY A 55 -6.97 30.24 17.36
N PRO A 56 -6.73 31.14 18.33
CA PRO A 56 -5.87 30.89 19.48
C PRO A 56 -6.47 30.03 20.59
N ASP A 57 -7.78 29.79 20.57
CA ASP A 57 -8.49 29.19 21.69
C ASP A 57 -8.27 27.68 21.86
N ASN A 58 -7.65 27.01 20.87
CA ASN A 58 -7.30 25.59 20.94
C ASN A 58 -6.12 25.24 20.01
N PRO A 59 -4.86 25.55 20.38
CA PRO A 59 -3.70 25.23 19.56
C PRO A 59 -3.51 23.71 19.51
N GLN A 60 -3.56 23.15 18.31
CA GLN A 60 -3.51 21.71 18.10
C GLN A 60 -2.33 21.37 17.20
N ARG A 61 -1.28 20.80 17.81
CA ARG A 61 -0.05 20.45 17.09
C ARG A 61 -0.14 19.08 16.45
N VAL A 62 0.48 18.96 15.29
CA VAL A 62 0.62 17.67 14.61
C VAL A 62 1.91 16.96 15.03
N SER A 63 1.96 15.65 14.84
CA SER A 63 3.15 14.85 15.13
C SER A 63 4.26 15.09 14.10
N ALA A 64 5.33 15.78 14.51
CA ALA A 64 6.53 15.95 13.68
C ALA A 64 7.23 14.61 13.44
N ARG A 65 7.25 13.72 14.44
CA ARG A 65 7.73 12.35 14.30
C ARG A 65 7.03 11.58 13.18
N MET A 66 5.69 11.58 13.13
CA MET A 66 4.95 10.89 12.08
C MET A 66 5.27 11.48 10.70
N LEU A 67 5.37 12.80 10.58
CA LEU A 67 5.72 13.45 9.31
C LEU A 67 7.11 13.01 8.82
N TYR A 68 8.10 12.93 9.72
CA TYR A 68 9.44 12.47 9.37
C TYR A 68 9.47 11.00 8.94
N GLU A 69 8.79 10.13 9.68
CA GLU A 69 8.75 8.69 9.36
C GLU A 69 8.01 8.43 8.04
N MET A 70 6.93 9.16 7.78
CA MET A 70 6.25 9.12 6.48
C MET A 70 7.09 9.74 5.37
N ALA A 71 7.93 10.75 5.65
CA ALA A 71 8.84 11.32 4.67
C ALA A 71 9.84 10.27 4.17
N LYS A 72 10.50 9.56 5.08
CA LYS A 72 11.47 8.50 4.75
C LYS A 72 10.87 7.39 3.88
N LEU A 73 9.66 6.93 4.21
CA LEU A 73 8.98 5.88 3.42
C LEU A 73 8.59 6.31 2.00
N ASN A 74 8.48 7.62 1.75
CA ASN A 74 7.95 8.18 0.50
C ASN A 74 9.01 8.98 -0.28
N ASP A 75 10.27 8.94 0.15
CA ASP A 75 11.35 9.62 -0.52
C ASP A 75 11.76 8.89 -1.81
N GLU A 76 12.36 9.63 -2.74
CA GLU A 76 12.73 9.11 -4.07
C GLU A 76 14.19 8.67 -4.17
N TRP A 77 14.97 8.83 -3.11
CA TRP A 77 16.42 8.62 -3.13
C TRP A 77 16.81 7.36 -2.35
N ASP A 78 16.32 6.22 -2.81
CA ASP A 78 16.77 4.93 -2.31
C ASP A 78 18.29 4.74 -2.54
N GLY A 79 18.97 4.10 -1.58
CA GLY A 79 20.38 3.71 -1.70
C GLY A 79 21.45 4.81 -1.57
N SER A 80 21.10 6.05 -1.21
CA SER A 80 22.10 7.09 -0.93
C SER A 80 22.37 7.23 0.57
N ALA A 81 23.65 7.34 0.95
CA ALA A 81 24.11 7.33 2.34
C ALA A 81 23.78 8.61 3.14
N TYR A 82 22.66 9.29 2.86
CA TYR A 82 22.24 10.44 3.64
C TYR A 82 21.25 10.04 4.75
N GLU A 83 21.49 10.52 5.96
CA GLU A 83 20.49 10.50 7.03
C GLU A 83 19.51 11.67 6.82
N GLY A 84 18.23 11.39 6.64
CA GLY A 84 17.18 12.42 6.52
C GLY A 84 16.11 12.07 5.48
N SER A 85 15.42 13.09 4.95
CA SER A 85 14.49 12.95 3.83
C SER A 85 14.41 14.25 3.01
N SER A 86 13.77 14.25 1.84
CA SER A 86 13.49 15.43 1.03
C SER A 86 12.16 16.12 1.38
N LEU A 87 12.01 17.41 1.05
CA LEU A 87 10.72 18.13 1.23
C LEU A 87 9.59 17.44 0.46
N ARG A 88 9.90 16.98 -0.76
CA ARG A 88 8.98 16.21 -1.61
C ARG A 88 8.55 14.90 -0.94
N GLY A 89 9.49 14.15 -0.36
CA GLY A 89 9.20 12.93 0.40
C GLY A 89 8.22 13.21 1.55
N ALA A 90 8.47 14.27 2.32
CA ALA A 90 7.59 14.70 3.41
C ALA A 90 6.18 15.11 2.92
N ILE A 91 6.10 15.88 1.83
CA ILE A 91 4.82 16.29 1.21
C ILE A 91 4.05 15.07 0.67
N LYS A 92 4.73 14.13 0.01
CA LYS A 92 4.13 12.87 -0.45
C LYS A 92 3.65 12.02 0.72
N GLY A 93 4.44 11.93 1.78
CA GLY A 93 4.08 11.27 3.03
C GLY A 93 2.79 11.84 3.63
N LEU A 94 2.70 13.17 3.75
CA LEU A 94 1.50 13.87 4.21
C LEU A 94 0.31 13.68 3.26
N PHE A 95 0.52 13.77 1.95
CA PHE A 95 -0.54 13.58 0.95
C PHE A 95 -1.15 12.18 1.00
N ARG A 96 -0.30 11.16 1.19
CA ARG A 96 -0.70 9.74 1.23
C ARG A 96 -1.23 9.32 2.59
N ASN A 97 -0.78 9.89 3.71
CA ASN A 97 -1.13 9.36 5.03
C ASN A 97 -1.92 10.34 5.90
N GLY A 98 -1.87 11.64 5.61
CA GLY A 98 -2.23 12.68 6.57
C GLY A 98 -1.26 12.71 7.75
N VAL A 99 -1.66 13.34 8.85
CA VAL A 99 -0.86 13.37 10.09
C VAL A 99 -1.74 13.41 11.33
N CYS A 100 -1.42 12.60 12.34
CA CYS A 100 -2.10 12.58 13.64
C CYS A 100 -1.60 13.70 14.57
N SER A 101 -2.24 13.87 15.73
CA SER A 101 -1.79 14.85 16.72
C SER A 101 -0.48 14.46 17.38
N GLU A 102 0.23 15.45 17.91
CA GLU A 102 1.44 15.23 18.73
C GLU A 102 1.15 14.40 19.99
N ALA A 103 -0.07 14.44 20.51
CA ALA A 103 -0.47 13.62 21.66
C ALA A 103 -0.52 12.12 21.32
N THR A 104 -0.98 11.77 20.12
CA THR A 104 -1.09 10.37 19.66
C THR A 104 0.24 9.78 19.23
N ALA A 105 1.11 10.60 18.64
CA ALA A 105 2.46 10.21 18.26
C ALA A 105 3.47 11.28 18.73
N PRO A 106 3.87 11.26 20.01
CA PRO A 106 4.78 12.25 20.56
C PRO A 106 6.18 12.11 19.96
N ASP A 107 6.92 13.23 19.99
CA ASP A 107 8.34 13.22 19.67
C ASP A 107 9.09 12.44 20.77
N VAL A 108 9.93 11.50 20.35
CA VAL A 108 10.69 10.59 21.21
C VAL A 108 12.18 10.66 20.86
N PRO A 109 13.08 10.31 21.80
CA PRO A 109 14.52 10.37 21.55
C PRO A 109 14.96 9.61 20.30
N LYS A 110 16.02 10.09 19.66
CA LYS A 110 16.66 9.44 18.49
C LYS A 110 16.93 7.97 18.79
N GLY A 111 16.67 7.11 17.81
CA GLY A 111 16.86 5.65 17.92
C GLY A 111 15.68 4.89 18.53
N THR A 112 14.64 5.58 19.01
CA THR A 112 13.39 4.92 19.44
C THR A 112 12.68 4.33 18.22
N ALA A 113 12.41 3.02 18.26
CA ALA A 113 11.67 2.33 17.22
C ALA A 113 10.29 2.97 17.01
N TRP A 114 9.88 3.13 15.76
CA TRP A 114 8.61 3.75 15.40
C TRP A 114 7.80 2.83 14.47
N ALA A 115 6.49 2.82 14.67
CA ALA A 115 5.55 2.10 13.83
C ALA A 115 4.29 2.93 13.61
N LEU A 116 3.76 2.89 12.38
CA LEU A 116 2.45 3.46 12.10
C LEU A 116 1.38 2.54 12.71
N THR A 117 0.71 2.99 13.77
CA THR A 117 -0.39 2.23 14.38
C THR A 117 -1.71 2.50 13.66
N TYR A 118 -2.70 1.62 13.87
CA TYR A 118 -4.06 1.85 13.35
C TYR A 118 -4.69 3.14 13.90
N GLU A 119 -4.44 3.45 15.18
CA GLU A 119 -4.93 4.68 15.82
C GLU A 119 -4.33 5.93 15.16
N MET A 120 -3.01 5.94 14.96
CA MET A 120 -2.32 7.02 14.23
C MET A 120 -2.88 7.17 12.81
N ALA A 121 -3.01 6.07 12.06
CA ALA A 121 -3.52 6.09 10.69
C ALA A 121 -5.00 6.53 10.61
N LYS A 122 -5.81 6.25 11.63
CA LYS A 122 -7.20 6.68 11.72
C LYS A 122 -7.30 8.17 12.01
N GLU A 123 -6.60 8.68 13.02
CA GLU A 123 -6.63 10.10 13.38
C GLU A 123 -5.98 10.97 12.30
N ALA A 124 -4.95 10.47 11.61
CA ALA A 124 -4.26 11.19 10.55
C ALA A 124 -5.19 11.64 9.40
N ARG A 125 -6.37 11.01 9.27
CA ARG A 125 -7.39 11.38 8.28
C ARG A 125 -7.98 12.78 8.53
N GLU A 126 -7.91 13.27 9.76
CA GLU A 126 -8.44 14.58 10.16
C GLU A 126 -7.55 15.75 9.73
N THR A 127 -6.28 15.48 9.36
CA THR A 127 -5.35 16.50 8.87
C THR A 127 -4.65 15.98 7.61
N ARG A 128 -5.18 16.38 6.46
CA ARG A 128 -4.68 15.97 5.14
C ARG A 128 -4.28 17.17 4.29
N LEU A 129 -3.39 16.92 3.34
CA LEU A 129 -3.02 17.91 2.33
C LEU A 129 -4.14 18.06 1.30
N GLY A 130 -4.57 19.30 1.06
CA GLY A 130 -5.54 19.66 0.02
C GLY A 130 -4.84 19.96 -1.30
N ALA A 131 -3.93 20.93 -1.28
CA ALA A 131 -3.11 21.30 -2.44
C ALA A 131 -1.67 21.62 -2.01
N TYR A 132 -0.74 21.46 -2.93
CA TYR A 132 0.66 21.83 -2.74
C TYR A 132 1.24 22.32 -4.06
N PHE A 133 2.06 23.36 -3.96
CA PHE A 133 2.71 23.99 -5.11
C PHE A 133 4.18 24.25 -4.82
N ARG A 134 5.02 23.97 -5.80
CA ARG A 134 6.45 24.24 -5.74
C ARG A 134 6.71 25.69 -6.10
N LEU A 135 7.58 26.35 -5.34
CA LEU A 135 8.08 27.68 -5.69
C LEU A 135 9.34 27.54 -6.54
N GLN A 136 9.39 28.29 -7.64
CA GLN A 136 10.67 28.57 -8.29
C GLN A 136 11.46 29.54 -7.41
N PRO A 137 12.81 29.56 -7.48
CA PRO A 137 13.64 30.49 -6.72
C PRO A 137 13.53 31.93 -7.26
N ASP A 138 12.31 32.44 -7.34
CA ASP A 138 11.96 33.81 -7.66
C ASP A 138 11.52 34.51 -6.38
N ILE A 139 12.17 35.62 -6.03
CA ILE A 139 11.93 36.34 -4.79
C ILE A 139 10.50 36.89 -4.71
N THR A 140 9.92 37.28 -5.86
CA THR A 140 8.57 37.83 -5.98
C THR A 140 7.54 36.75 -5.68
N ASP A 141 7.77 35.52 -6.16
CA ASP A 141 6.91 34.38 -5.86
C ASP A 141 6.90 34.07 -4.37
N TYR A 142 8.05 34.17 -3.69
CA TYR A 142 8.13 33.97 -2.23
C TYR A 142 7.37 35.06 -1.47
N HIS A 143 7.49 36.32 -1.87
CA HIS A 143 6.71 37.41 -1.27
C HIS A 143 5.22 37.20 -1.48
N ALA A 144 4.80 36.88 -2.70
CA ALA A 144 3.39 36.61 -3.02
C ALA A 144 2.85 35.41 -2.23
N ALA A 145 3.62 34.33 -2.16
CA ALA A 145 3.27 33.12 -1.43
C ALA A 145 3.15 33.35 0.08
N LEU A 146 4.03 34.15 0.68
CA LEU A 146 3.92 34.56 2.09
C LEU A 146 2.70 35.44 2.34
N ASN A 147 2.33 36.30 1.40
CA ASN A 147 1.07 37.02 1.54
C ASN A 147 -0.10 36.03 1.49
N ASP A 148 -0.11 35.08 0.54
CA ASP A 148 -1.24 34.17 0.27
C ASP A 148 -1.44 33.15 1.41
N VAL A 149 -0.36 32.47 1.76
CA VAL A 149 -0.37 31.29 2.63
C VAL A 149 0.25 31.59 4.00
N GLY A 150 0.99 32.69 4.14
CA GLY A 150 1.57 33.12 5.43
C GLY A 150 2.82 32.34 5.85
N VAL A 151 3.09 31.19 5.23
CA VAL A 151 4.23 30.33 5.52
C VAL A 151 4.69 29.60 4.27
N ILE A 152 6.00 29.40 4.13
CA ILE A 152 6.62 28.58 3.08
C ILE A 152 7.41 27.45 3.75
N TYR A 153 7.25 26.23 3.25
CA TYR A 153 8.08 25.09 3.63
C TYR A 153 9.34 25.08 2.75
N ALA A 154 10.53 25.29 3.31
CA ALA A 154 11.75 25.51 2.54
C ALA A 154 12.94 24.68 3.02
N SER A 155 13.95 24.56 2.15
CA SER A 155 15.25 23.97 2.47
C SER A 155 16.39 24.74 1.82
N ALA A 156 17.55 24.68 2.46
CA ALA A 156 18.77 25.31 1.97
C ALA A 156 20.02 24.50 2.32
N GLN A 157 21.09 24.74 1.57
CA GLN A 157 22.43 24.30 1.91
C GLN A 157 23.00 25.22 2.99
N ILE A 158 22.87 24.83 4.25
CA ILE A 158 23.30 25.64 5.39
C ILE A 158 24.82 25.66 5.56
N HIS A 159 25.29 26.63 6.32
CA HIS A 159 26.70 26.88 6.61
C HIS A 159 26.93 27.32 8.07
N SER A 160 28.20 27.50 8.47
CA SER A 160 28.62 27.82 9.85
C SER A 160 27.84 28.96 10.52
N ASN A 161 27.48 30.01 9.77
CA ASN A 161 26.76 31.16 10.33
C ASN A 161 25.29 30.85 10.71
N TRP A 162 24.74 29.69 10.31
CA TRP A 162 23.47 29.20 10.86
C TRP A 162 23.62 28.74 12.31
N HIS A 163 24.79 28.25 12.71
CA HIS A 163 25.06 27.89 14.11
C HIS A 163 25.53 29.09 14.93
N ALA A 164 26.33 29.98 14.32
CA ALA A 164 26.88 31.18 14.95
C ALA A 164 26.22 32.44 14.39
N LEU A 165 24.95 32.66 14.75
CA LEU A 165 24.18 33.82 14.30
C LEU A 165 24.82 35.14 14.77
N LYS A 166 24.92 36.11 13.86
CA LYS A 166 25.33 37.46 14.23
C LYS A 166 24.23 38.11 15.07
N ASP A 167 24.61 38.69 16.21
CA ASP A 167 23.71 39.32 17.18
C ASP A 167 22.54 38.42 17.62
N ARG A 168 22.73 37.09 17.59
CA ARG A 168 21.69 36.05 17.83
C ARG A 168 20.44 36.19 16.96
N GLN A 169 20.53 36.84 15.81
CA GLN A 169 19.35 37.10 14.97
C GLN A 169 19.63 36.99 13.46
N TRP A 170 20.86 37.22 13.02
CA TRP A 170 21.15 37.40 11.59
C TRP A 170 22.00 36.26 11.03
N ILE A 171 21.47 35.59 10.01
CA ILE A 171 22.20 34.64 9.16
C ILE A 171 22.89 35.45 8.07
N VAL A 172 24.13 35.83 8.32
CA VAL A 172 24.95 36.58 7.36
C VAL A 172 25.62 35.63 6.34
N PRO A 173 25.79 36.05 5.07
CA PRO A 173 26.44 35.22 4.05
C PRO A 173 27.91 34.87 4.37
N GLY A 174 28.45 33.89 3.64
CA GLY A 174 29.90 33.63 3.60
C GLY A 174 30.42 32.61 4.61
N GLY A 175 29.55 31.80 5.22
CA GLY A 175 29.96 30.71 6.10
C GLY A 175 30.49 29.47 5.36
N THR A 176 31.13 28.56 6.08
CA THR A 176 31.57 27.26 5.53
C THR A 176 30.41 26.29 5.44
N ARG A 177 30.20 25.62 4.31
CA ARG A 177 29.10 24.65 4.09
C ARG A 177 29.05 23.57 5.18
N LYS A 178 27.83 23.21 5.62
CA LYS A 178 27.57 22.20 6.68
C LYS A 178 26.66 21.06 6.26
N GLY A 179 25.62 21.31 5.46
CA GLY A 179 24.70 20.27 4.99
C GLY A 179 23.39 20.87 4.47
N GLY A 180 22.46 20.01 4.01
CA GLY A 180 21.10 20.43 3.72
C GLY A 180 20.28 20.53 5.01
N HIS A 181 19.39 21.52 5.10
CA HIS A 181 18.49 21.69 6.24
C HIS A 181 17.12 22.21 5.80
N ALA A 182 16.07 21.79 6.49
CA ALA A 182 14.69 22.19 6.22
C ALA A 182 14.11 23.04 7.36
N PHE A 183 13.33 24.06 7.01
CA PHE A 183 12.77 25.06 7.93
C PHE A 183 11.51 25.70 7.33
N ALA A 184 10.85 26.56 8.10
CA ALA A 184 9.72 27.35 7.63
C ALA A 184 10.13 28.81 7.40
N ILE A 185 9.70 29.44 6.31
CA ILE A 185 9.79 30.90 6.14
C ILE A 185 8.43 31.48 6.57
N VAL A 186 8.45 32.42 7.51
CA VAL A 186 7.26 32.95 8.20
C VAL A 186 7.12 34.48 8.05
N GLY A 187 7.95 35.09 7.21
CA GLY A 187 7.95 36.52 7.01
C GLY A 187 9.06 37.01 6.08
N TYR A 188 9.03 38.30 5.77
CA TYR A 188 10.07 39.00 5.01
C TYR A 188 10.05 40.50 5.32
N ASP A 189 11.15 41.17 5.00
CA ASP A 189 11.27 42.62 4.99
C ASP A 189 12.14 43.08 3.81
N ALA A 190 12.69 44.29 3.88
CA ALA A 190 13.51 44.87 2.81
C ALA A 190 14.84 44.12 2.60
N ASP A 191 15.34 43.40 3.60
CA ASP A 191 16.70 42.85 3.61
C ASP A 191 16.74 41.32 3.50
N GLY A 192 15.64 40.63 3.81
CA GLY A 192 15.59 39.17 3.76
C GLY A 192 14.31 38.53 4.28
N PHE A 193 14.41 37.22 4.49
CA PHE A 193 13.33 36.36 4.96
C PHE A 193 13.47 36.06 6.46
N TRP A 194 12.35 36.00 7.17
CA TRP A 194 12.31 35.51 8.55
C TRP A 194 12.06 34.01 8.56
N ILE A 195 12.98 33.24 9.13
CA ILE A 195 12.88 31.78 9.25
C ILE A 195 12.48 31.35 10.65
N LEU A 196 11.62 30.35 10.73
CA LEU A 196 11.34 29.57 11.92
C LEU A 196 12.04 28.21 11.80
N ASN A 197 13.00 27.98 12.69
CA ASN A 197 13.83 26.78 12.69
C ASN A 197 13.30 25.72 13.67
N SER A 198 13.89 24.53 13.64
CA SER A 198 13.56 23.37 14.49
C SER A 198 14.69 22.98 15.46
N TRP A 199 15.48 23.96 15.93
CA TRP A 199 16.59 23.77 16.89
C TRP A 199 16.29 24.34 18.28
N GLY A 200 15.01 24.35 18.66
CA GLY A 200 14.55 24.84 19.95
C GLY A 200 14.56 26.37 20.08
N ALA A 201 14.06 26.84 21.23
CA ALA A 201 13.85 28.27 21.47
C ALA A 201 15.16 29.06 21.68
N GLU A 202 16.24 28.39 22.07
CA GLU A 202 17.54 29.04 22.33
C GLU A 202 18.27 29.46 21.06
N TRP A 203 17.93 28.85 19.92
CA TRP A 203 18.46 29.24 18.63
C TRP A 203 17.78 30.52 18.14
N GLY A 204 18.58 31.51 17.73
CA GLY A 204 18.05 32.79 17.28
C GLY A 204 17.32 33.57 18.37
N ALA A 205 16.30 34.32 17.96
CA ALA A 205 15.35 34.98 18.85
C ALA A 205 14.10 34.10 18.98
N ASN A 206 14.04 33.24 20.01
CA ASN A 206 12.96 32.27 20.21
C ASN A 206 12.74 31.36 19.00
N GLY A 207 13.80 30.77 18.46
CA GLY A 207 13.77 29.88 17.29
C GLY A 207 13.67 30.57 15.94
N VAL A 208 13.72 31.91 15.91
CA VAL A 208 13.58 32.72 14.69
C VAL A 208 14.86 33.48 14.39
N ALA A 209 15.23 33.54 13.12
CA ALA A 209 16.34 34.35 12.62
C ALA A 209 15.97 35.01 11.28
N HIS A 210 16.79 35.96 10.85
CA HIS A 210 16.67 36.64 9.57
C HIS A 210 17.72 36.13 8.58
N TRP A 211 17.29 35.81 7.37
CA TRP A 211 18.09 35.25 6.29
C TRP A 211 18.15 36.21 5.12
N HIS A 212 19.33 36.79 4.92
CA HIS A 212 19.56 37.77 3.86
C HIS A 212 19.23 37.22 2.48
N TYR A 213 18.63 38.05 1.62
CA TYR A 213 18.28 37.65 0.25
C TYR A 213 19.48 37.15 -0.57
N THR A 214 20.66 37.72 -0.34
CA THR A 214 21.90 37.29 -1.01
C THR A 214 22.31 35.89 -0.60
N ASP A 215 22.09 35.51 0.67
CA ASP A 215 22.36 34.16 1.14
C ASP A 215 21.29 33.17 0.67
N TRP A 216 20.01 33.59 0.69
CA TRP A 216 18.91 32.83 0.10
C TRP A 216 19.16 32.47 -1.36
N ALA A 217 19.49 33.46 -2.19
CA ALA A 217 19.74 33.26 -3.61
C ALA A 217 20.92 32.29 -3.87
N ALA A 218 21.90 32.25 -2.96
CA ALA A 218 23.08 31.42 -3.09
C ALA A 218 22.88 29.98 -2.58
N THR A 219 21.91 29.74 -1.69
CA THR A 219 21.87 28.49 -0.90
C THR A 219 20.51 27.78 -0.89
N VAL A 220 19.43 28.41 -1.37
CA VAL A 220 18.10 27.77 -1.43
C VAL A 220 18.13 26.50 -2.29
N MET A 221 17.51 25.44 -1.80
CA MET A 221 17.46 24.13 -2.48
C MET A 221 16.08 23.82 -3.02
N ASP A 222 15.05 23.99 -2.19
CA ASP A 222 13.66 23.66 -2.55
C ASP A 222 12.68 24.41 -1.65
N ALA A 223 11.51 24.77 -2.19
CA ALA A 223 10.46 25.45 -1.43
C ALA A 223 9.06 25.15 -1.96
N TRP A 224 8.10 25.11 -1.03
CA TRP A 224 6.73 24.71 -1.28
C TRP A 224 5.74 25.52 -0.45
N VAL A 225 4.57 25.76 -1.02
CA VAL A 225 3.39 26.19 -0.27
C VAL A 225 2.35 25.09 -0.23
N LEU A 226 1.68 24.98 0.92
CA LEU A 226 0.73 23.94 1.23
C LEU A 226 -0.60 24.55 1.62
N GLN A 227 -1.68 23.88 1.22
CA GLN A 227 -3.03 24.16 1.68
C GLN A 227 -3.59 22.88 2.29
N LEU A 228 -4.09 22.97 3.53
CA LEU A 228 -4.76 21.84 4.18
C LEU A 228 -6.11 21.56 3.52
N GLY A 229 -6.49 20.29 3.49
CA GLY A 229 -7.81 19.87 3.03
C GLY A 229 -8.87 20.25 4.06
N VAL A 230 -10.06 20.59 3.58
CA VAL A 230 -11.20 20.89 4.47
C VAL A 230 -11.50 19.68 5.34
N ARG A 231 -11.61 19.90 6.65
CA ARG A 231 -12.09 18.88 7.60
C ARG A 231 -13.54 18.53 7.25
N SER A 232 -13.73 17.37 6.63
CA SER A 232 -15.07 16.88 6.32
C SER A 232 -15.23 15.41 6.74
N PRO A 233 -15.38 15.15 8.06
CA PRO A 233 -15.62 13.80 8.58
C PRO A 233 -16.92 13.20 8.04
N THR A 234 -17.89 14.02 7.64
CA THR A 234 -19.17 13.61 7.07
C THR A 234 -19.16 13.43 5.55
N ALA A 235 -18.15 13.93 4.83
CA ALA A 235 -17.95 13.61 3.42
C ALA A 235 -17.38 12.19 3.21
N PHE A 236 -16.87 11.55 4.27
CA PHE A 236 -16.50 10.14 4.27
C PHE A 236 -17.75 9.25 4.15
N GLY A 237 -18.18 9.06 2.90
CA GLY A 237 -19.39 8.29 2.55
C GLY A 237 -20.33 9.04 1.60
N ALA A 238 -20.11 10.33 1.36
CA ALA A 238 -20.83 11.08 0.33
C ALA A 238 -20.30 10.68 -1.06
N VAL A 239 -20.87 9.61 -1.62
CA VAL A 239 -20.71 9.29 -3.03
C VAL A 239 -21.71 10.15 -3.81
N PRO A 240 -21.28 10.99 -4.76
CA PRO A 240 -22.22 11.73 -5.59
C PRO A 240 -23.15 10.74 -6.31
N ASN A 241 -24.47 10.87 -6.13
CA ASN A 241 -25.49 10.14 -6.90
C ASN A 241 -25.60 10.62 -8.36
N ALA A 242 -24.56 11.26 -8.90
CA ALA A 242 -24.52 11.57 -10.31
C ALA A 242 -24.33 10.24 -11.05
N THR A 243 -25.41 9.75 -11.66
CA THR A 243 -25.39 8.68 -12.67
C THR A 243 -24.52 9.13 -13.83
N LEU A 244 -23.21 8.97 -13.69
CA LEU A 244 -22.27 8.90 -14.79
C LEU A 244 -22.35 7.48 -15.34
N SER A 245 -22.26 7.34 -16.67
CA SER A 245 -22.29 6.04 -17.34
C SER A 245 -21.39 5.03 -16.64
N SER A 246 -21.81 3.77 -16.58
CA SER A 246 -21.13 2.64 -15.92
C SER A 246 -19.64 2.47 -16.29
N SER A 247 -19.17 3.13 -17.36
CA SER A 247 -17.77 3.24 -17.77
C SER A 247 -16.91 4.19 -16.92
N ALA A 248 -17.49 5.03 -16.05
CA ALA A 248 -16.75 6.05 -15.29
C ALA A 248 -16.56 5.72 -13.79
N GLN A 249 -17.17 4.64 -13.28
CA GLN A 249 -17.08 4.26 -11.87
C GLN A 249 -15.64 3.93 -11.44
N GLY A 250 -14.84 3.37 -12.35
CA GLY A 250 -13.42 3.04 -12.11
C GLY A 250 -12.44 4.21 -12.28
N LEU A 251 -12.88 5.36 -12.79
CA LEU A 251 -12.02 6.53 -13.02
C LEU A 251 -12.04 7.56 -11.87
N LEU A 252 -12.91 7.37 -10.87
CA LEU A 252 -13.13 8.32 -9.77
C LEU A 252 -12.78 7.76 -8.39
N THR A 253 -12.37 6.50 -8.28
CA THR A 253 -11.86 5.93 -7.04
C THR A 253 -10.44 6.43 -6.82
N ARG A 254 -10.25 7.33 -5.84
CA ARG A 254 -8.91 7.66 -5.35
C ARG A 254 -8.31 6.38 -4.77
N ASP A 255 -7.17 5.96 -5.30
CA ASP A 255 -6.43 4.82 -4.79
C ASP A 255 -6.34 4.84 -3.24
N PRO A 256 -6.47 3.67 -2.57
CA PRO A 256 -6.34 3.60 -1.12
C PRO A 256 -4.99 4.11 -0.62
N ASN A 257 -4.99 4.68 0.56
CA ASN A 257 -3.76 5.03 1.26
C ASN A 257 -3.21 3.80 2.00
N ARG A 258 -1.90 3.78 2.31
CA ARG A 258 -1.29 2.69 3.10
C ARG A 258 -2.00 2.50 4.45
N GLY A 259 -2.36 3.61 5.10
CA GLY A 259 -3.10 3.60 6.37
C GLY A 259 -4.51 3.00 6.29
N ASP A 260 -5.07 2.82 5.09
CA ASP A 260 -6.37 2.13 4.91
C ASP A 260 -6.23 0.61 4.93
N ILE A 261 -5.02 0.09 4.72
CA ILE A 261 -4.73 -1.35 4.58
C ILE A 261 -3.70 -1.86 5.60
N ILE A 262 -3.16 -0.99 6.45
CA ILE A 262 -2.08 -1.34 7.38
C ILE A 262 -2.48 -2.49 8.31
N GLY A 263 -1.53 -3.41 8.47
CA GLY A 263 -1.68 -4.63 9.26
C GLY A 263 -2.31 -5.80 8.50
N HIS A 264 -2.84 -5.57 7.29
CA HIS A 264 -3.50 -6.59 6.48
C HIS A 264 -2.68 -7.06 5.27
N PHE A 265 -1.39 -6.73 5.14
CA PHE A 265 -0.62 -7.10 3.95
C PHE A 265 0.89 -7.21 4.14
N ILE A 266 1.52 -7.95 3.22
CA ILE A 266 2.89 -7.70 2.73
C ILE A 266 2.86 -7.50 1.22
N ASN A 267 3.85 -6.79 0.70
CA ASN A 267 4.02 -6.52 -0.73
C ASN A 267 5.32 -7.14 -1.24
N ILE A 268 5.18 -7.97 -2.28
CA ILE A 268 6.23 -8.78 -2.86
C ILE A 268 6.30 -8.45 -4.36
N ASP A 269 7.49 -8.07 -4.82
CA ASP A 269 7.74 -7.70 -6.21
C ASP A 269 9.03 -8.38 -6.70
N ASP A 270 8.96 -9.08 -7.84
CA ASP A 270 10.03 -9.97 -8.35
C ASP A 270 10.60 -10.90 -7.25
N GLY A 271 9.75 -11.41 -6.37
CA GLY A 271 10.13 -12.19 -5.18
C GLY A 271 10.60 -11.36 -3.99
N ARG A 272 11.09 -10.15 -4.19
CA ARG A 272 11.67 -9.31 -3.14
C ARG A 272 10.60 -8.69 -2.25
N LEU A 273 10.92 -8.49 -0.97
CA LEU A 273 10.04 -7.79 -0.05
C LEU A 273 10.15 -6.27 -0.28
N VAL A 274 9.07 -5.66 -0.80
CA VAL A 274 9.02 -4.21 -1.02
C VAL A 274 8.92 -3.51 0.33
N ARG A 275 9.84 -2.61 0.66
CA ARG A 275 9.90 -1.91 1.96
C ARG A 275 9.48 -0.44 1.88
N ASP A 276 9.44 0.12 0.69
CA ASP A 276 9.26 1.54 0.42
C ASP A 276 8.05 1.79 -0.49
N GLY A 277 7.88 3.05 -0.87
CA GLY A 277 6.82 3.46 -1.77
C GLY A 277 5.43 3.43 -1.13
N LYS A 278 4.40 3.43 -1.98
CA LYS A 278 3.02 3.66 -1.56
C LYS A 278 2.47 2.54 -0.66
N TYR A 279 2.85 1.30 -0.95
CA TYR A 279 2.42 0.11 -0.23
C TYR A 279 3.65 -0.70 0.21
N GLY A 280 4.62 -0.04 0.86
CA GLY A 280 5.76 -0.70 1.46
C GLY A 280 5.35 -1.64 2.60
N SER A 281 5.92 -2.83 2.62
CA SER A 281 5.64 -3.89 3.60
C SER A 281 5.97 -3.47 5.02
N PRO A 282 5.20 -3.94 6.02
CA PRO A 282 5.42 -3.60 7.42
C PRO A 282 6.81 -3.99 7.91
N ASN A 283 7.48 -3.07 8.61
CA ASN A 283 8.70 -3.39 9.36
C ASN A 283 8.39 -4.29 10.59
N GLU A 284 9.40 -4.76 11.31
CA GLU A 284 9.19 -5.67 12.45
C GLU A 284 8.34 -5.05 13.57
N THR A 285 8.46 -3.74 13.80
CA THR A 285 7.66 -3.03 14.81
C THR A 285 6.20 -2.87 14.36
N GLU A 286 5.98 -2.54 13.08
CA GLU A 286 4.63 -2.48 12.49
C GLU A 286 3.98 -3.86 12.47
N MET A 287 4.72 -4.92 12.13
CA MET A 287 4.22 -6.29 12.15
C MET A 287 3.88 -6.74 13.57
N LYS A 288 4.66 -6.32 14.57
CA LYS A 288 4.35 -6.58 15.98
C LYS A 288 2.96 -6.02 16.36
N GLN A 289 2.56 -4.86 15.83
CA GLN A 289 1.21 -4.33 16.07
C GLN A 289 0.12 -5.26 15.52
N THR A 290 0.34 -5.86 14.35
CA THR A 290 -0.55 -6.88 13.78
C THR A 290 -0.59 -8.13 14.65
N VAL A 291 0.58 -8.62 15.09
CA VAL A 291 0.68 -9.79 15.97
C VAL A 291 -0.06 -9.54 17.28
N ASP A 292 0.17 -8.41 17.94
CA ASP A 292 -0.50 -8.04 19.19
C ASP A 292 -2.03 -8.00 18.96
N ARG A 293 -2.48 -7.41 17.85
CA ARG A 293 -3.91 -7.39 17.49
C ARG A 293 -4.50 -8.79 17.29
N LEU A 294 -3.75 -9.72 16.69
CA LEU A 294 -4.21 -11.09 16.45
C LEU A 294 -4.21 -11.97 17.69
N THR A 295 -3.35 -11.66 18.67
CA THR A 295 -3.04 -12.55 19.80
C THR A 295 -3.60 -12.06 21.13
N LEU A 296 -4.08 -10.82 21.20
CA LEU A 296 -4.80 -10.29 22.35
C LEU A 296 -6.31 -10.58 22.22
N GLY A 297 -6.86 -11.33 23.17
CA GLY A 297 -8.31 -11.60 23.23
C GLY A 297 -9.18 -10.36 23.42
N THR A 298 -8.62 -9.27 23.94
CA THR A 298 -9.29 -7.97 24.10
C THR A 298 -9.37 -7.15 22.80
N SER A 299 -8.68 -7.58 21.74
CA SER A 299 -8.76 -6.95 20.41
C SER A 299 -10.15 -7.13 19.78
N ASN A 300 -10.38 -6.49 18.62
CA ASN A 300 -11.64 -6.64 17.87
C ASN A 300 -12.90 -6.30 18.71
N GLY A 301 -12.82 -5.26 19.55
CA GLY A 301 -13.91 -4.88 20.46
C GLY A 301 -14.16 -5.91 21.57
N GLY A 302 -13.11 -6.56 22.08
CA GLY A 302 -13.20 -7.59 23.12
C GLY A 302 -13.56 -8.99 22.61
N LYS A 303 -13.62 -9.20 21.29
CA LYS A 303 -13.97 -10.50 20.68
C LYS A 303 -12.75 -11.33 20.32
N GLY A 304 -11.59 -10.72 20.09
CA GLY A 304 -10.42 -11.40 19.51
C GLY A 304 -10.64 -11.88 18.07
N TYR A 305 -9.68 -12.66 17.58
CA TYR A 305 -9.68 -13.28 16.24
C TYR A 305 -9.33 -14.76 16.34
N ASP A 306 -10.26 -15.67 16.07
CA ASP A 306 -10.04 -17.12 16.17
C ASP A 306 -9.27 -17.69 14.97
N HIS A 307 -9.29 -16.98 13.84
CA HIS A 307 -8.74 -17.46 12.58
C HIS A 307 -7.92 -16.37 11.88
N LEU A 308 -6.77 -16.76 11.34
CA LEU A 308 -5.95 -15.96 10.43
C LEU A 308 -6.07 -16.56 9.03
N VAL A 309 -6.45 -15.73 8.06
CA VAL A 309 -6.54 -16.07 6.66
C VAL A 309 -5.40 -15.39 5.92
N ILE A 310 -4.44 -16.18 5.43
CA ILE A 310 -3.46 -15.70 4.46
C ILE A 310 -4.11 -15.78 3.08
N TYR A 311 -4.35 -14.62 2.48
CA TYR A 311 -5.00 -14.47 1.19
C TYR A 311 -3.97 -14.18 0.09
N SER A 312 -4.01 -14.92 -1.01
CA SER A 312 -3.19 -14.69 -2.20
C SER A 312 -4.09 -14.51 -3.41
N HIS A 313 -4.13 -13.29 -3.96
CA HIS A 313 -4.97 -12.97 -5.12
C HIS A 313 -4.46 -13.62 -6.42
N GLY A 314 -5.29 -13.62 -7.47
CA GLY A 314 -4.85 -13.97 -8.81
C GLY A 314 -3.90 -12.90 -9.33
N GLY A 315 -2.68 -13.26 -9.77
CA GLY A 315 -1.63 -12.35 -10.22
C GLY A 315 -1.98 -11.44 -11.40
N LEU A 316 -3.23 -11.44 -11.88
CA LEU A 316 -3.75 -10.42 -12.79
C LEU A 316 -4.16 -9.13 -12.08
N ASN A 317 -4.28 -9.10 -10.75
CA ASN A 317 -4.68 -7.86 -10.08
C ASN A 317 -3.52 -6.86 -10.04
N SER A 318 -3.78 -5.61 -10.40
CA SER A 318 -2.80 -4.54 -10.18
C SER A 318 -2.60 -4.33 -8.67
N LEU A 319 -1.46 -3.73 -8.31
CA LEU A 319 -1.14 -3.43 -6.92
C LEU A 319 -2.22 -2.55 -6.26
N VAL A 320 -2.79 -1.63 -7.04
CA VAL A 320 -3.87 -0.74 -6.59
C VAL A 320 -5.20 -1.48 -6.45
N ALA A 321 -5.52 -2.40 -7.35
CA ALA A 321 -6.74 -3.22 -7.24
C ALA A 321 -6.70 -4.06 -5.95
N GLU A 322 -5.56 -4.70 -5.65
CA GLU A 322 -5.42 -5.46 -4.42
C GLU A 322 -5.48 -4.58 -3.17
N ALA A 323 -4.82 -3.42 -3.18
CA ALA A 323 -4.95 -2.46 -2.08
C ALA A 323 -6.41 -2.01 -1.88
N THR A 324 -7.17 -1.89 -2.98
CA THR A 324 -8.58 -1.49 -2.93
C THR A 324 -9.44 -2.59 -2.30
N ARG A 325 -9.20 -3.85 -2.66
CA ARG A 325 -9.81 -5.01 -2.01
C ARG A 325 -9.57 -5.03 -0.52
N ILE A 326 -8.31 -4.91 -0.10
CA ILE A 326 -7.95 -4.92 1.33
C ILE A 326 -8.66 -3.77 2.07
N SER A 327 -8.66 -2.57 1.48
CA SER A 327 -9.32 -1.39 2.05
C SER A 327 -10.83 -1.59 2.20
N VAL A 328 -11.49 -2.14 1.18
CA VAL A 328 -12.94 -2.41 1.21
C VAL A 328 -13.25 -3.47 2.27
N TRP A 329 -12.51 -4.58 2.30
CA TRP A 329 -12.71 -5.67 3.25
C TRP A 329 -12.48 -5.24 4.70
N ALA A 330 -11.42 -4.46 4.94
CA ALA A 330 -11.11 -3.93 6.26
C ALA A 330 -12.15 -2.90 6.73
N ARG A 331 -12.56 -1.97 5.84
CA ARG A 331 -13.53 -0.90 6.16
C ARG A 331 -14.92 -1.45 6.48
N ASN A 332 -15.38 -2.45 5.73
CA ASN A 332 -16.66 -3.12 5.96
C ASN A 332 -16.58 -4.21 7.04
N ASN A 333 -15.38 -4.41 7.62
CA ASN A 333 -15.09 -5.40 8.66
C ASN A 333 -15.61 -6.81 8.32
N ILE A 334 -15.51 -7.21 7.04
CA ILE A 334 -16.14 -8.42 6.49
C ILE A 334 -15.69 -9.67 7.26
N PHE A 335 -14.37 -9.79 7.47
CA PHE A 335 -13.77 -10.90 8.20
C PHE A 335 -13.88 -10.70 9.72
N GLY A 336 -13.53 -9.50 10.20
CA GLY A 336 -13.40 -9.25 11.64
C GLY A 336 -14.70 -9.33 12.42
N ARG A 337 -15.85 -8.98 11.81
CA ARG A 337 -17.17 -9.15 12.44
C ARG A 337 -17.52 -10.62 12.71
N ASN A 338 -16.83 -11.55 12.05
CA ASN A 338 -16.97 -12.99 12.21
C ASN A 338 -15.78 -13.63 12.94
N LYS A 339 -14.90 -12.85 13.59
CA LYS A 339 -13.67 -13.31 14.28
C LYS A 339 -12.61 -13.93 13.35
N LEU A 340 -12.67 -13.65 12.05
CA LEU A 340 -11.60 -13.97 11.10
C LEU A 340 -10.74 -12.72 10.88
N TYR A 341 -9.46 -12.89 10.56
CA TYR A 341 -8.57 -11.82 10.14
C TYR A 341 -7.97 -12.14 8.78
N ASN A 342 -8.14 -11.25 7.81
CA ASN A 342 -7.56 -11.37 6.48
C ASN A 342 -6.18 -10.69 6.43
N PHE A 343 -5.17 -11.38 5.92
CA PHE A 343 -3.83 -10.87 5.71
C PHE A 343 -3.36 -11.27 4.30
N HIS A 344 -3.03 -10.28 3.49
CA HIS A 344 -2.87 -10.44 2.04
C HIS A 344 -1.40 -10.50 1.63
N LEU A 345 -1.11 -11.40 0.70
CA LEU A 345 0.12 -11.38 -0.09
C LEU A 345 -0.19 -10.56 -1.34
N MET A 346 0.26 -9.31 -1.38
CA MET A 346 0.22 -8.50 -2.59
C MET A 346 1.40 -8.91 -3.45
N TRP A 347 1.15 -9.52 -4.61
CA TRP A 347 2.19 -10.15 -5.43
C TRP A 347 1.83 -10.13 -6.91
N GLY A 348 2.81 -10.25 -7.80
CA GLY A 348 2.55 -10.49 -9.22
C GLY A 348 1.79 -9.37 -9.95
N SER A 349 1.77 -8.15 -9.41
CA SER A 349 0.93 -7.04 -9.92
C SER A 349 1.31 -6.52 -11.31
N GLY A 350 2.40 -7.01 -11.91
CA GLY A 350 2.89 -6.60 -13.23
C GLY A 350 2.38 -7.45 -14.40
N PHE A 351 1.74 -8.60 -14.17
CA PHE A 351 1.39 -9.53 -15.25
C PHE A 351 0.42 -8.90 -16.28
N LEU A 352 -0.58 -8.14 -15.83
CA LEU A 352 -1.52 -7.47 -16.76
C LEU A 352 -0.79 -6.50 -17.70
N ASP A 353 0.07 -5.65 -17.14
CA ASP A 353 0.83 -4.66 -17.92
C ASP A 353 1.83 -5.34 -18.87
N GLU A 354 2.47 -6.42 -18.41
CA GLU A 354 3.42 -7.17 -19.22
C GLU A 354 2.76 -7.87 -20.41
N VAL A 355 1.59 -8.48 -20.21
CA VAL A 355 0.86 -9.20 -21.27
C VAL A 355 0.05 -8.24 -22.13
N PHE A 356 -0.95 -7.59 -21.54
CA PHE A 356 -1.92 -6.80 -22.29
C PHE A 356 -1.35 -5.45 -22.72
N GLY A 357 -0.49 -4.83 -21.91
CA GLY A 357 0.19 -3.59 -22.26
C GLY A 357 1.10 -3.78 -23.48
N ARG A 358 1.97 -4.80 -23.50
CA ARG A 358 2.83 -5.10 -24.66
C ARG A 358 2.04 -5.53 -25.88
N MET A 359 0.97 -6.30 -25.70
CA MET A 359 0.09 -6.69 -26.81
C MET A 359 -0.56 -5.48 -27.48
N SER A 360 -1.03 -4.49 -26.70
CA SER A 360 -1.62 -3.26 -27.22
C SER A 360 -0.64 -2.44 -28.09
N GLN A 361 0.65 -2.53 -27.81
CA GLN A 361 1.71 -1.82 -28.56
C GLN A 361 2.13 -2.58 -29.83
N SER A 362 1.77 -3.85 -29.96
CA SER A 362 2.10 -4.65 -31.13
C SER A 362 1.30 -4.18 -32.37
N HIS A 363 1.97 -4.03 -33.51
CA HIS A 363 1.32 -3.66 -34.79
C HIS A 363 0.24 -4.66 -35.25
N ALA A 364 0.18 -5.85 -34.65
CA ALA A 364 -0.83 -6.88 -34.92
C ALA A 364 -2.17 -6.58 -34.22
N ALA A 365 -2.18 -5.94 -33.05
CA ALA A 365 -3.40 -5.69 -32.27
C ALA A 365 -4.39 -4.75 -32.99
N GLY A 366 -3.89 -3.78 -33.77
CA GLY A 366 -4.73 -2.86 -34.53
C GLY A 366 -5.47 -3.45 -35.74
N ARG A 367 -5.26 -4.74 -36.07
CA ARG A 367 -5.83 -5.39 -37.26
C ARG A 367 -6.76 -6.58 -36.95
N VAL A 368 -6.92 -6.95 -35.69
CA VAL A 368 -7.63 -8.16 -35.28
C VAL A 368 -8.93 -7.78 -34.59
N ALA A 369 -10.04 -7.78 -35.34
CA ALA A 369 -11.40 -7.69 -34.81
C ALA A 369 -12.18 -8.97 -35.17
N GLY A 370 -12.83 -9.60 -34.19
CA GLY A 370 -13.54 -10.87 -34.37
C GLY A 370 -12.66 -12.11 -34.25
N ALA A 371 -13.15 -13.26 -34.76
CA ALA A 371 -12.72 -14.66 -34.56
C ALA A 371 -11.22 -15.03 -34.71
N LEU A 372 -10.32 -14.06 -34.88
CA LEU A 372 -8.88 -14.20 -34.87
C LEU A 372 -8.23 -13.75 -33.53
N SER A 373 -9.00 -13.29 -32.54
CA SER A 373 -8.48 -12.92 -31.22
C SER A 373 -7.87 -14.11 -30.48
N ASP A 374 -8.52 -15.27 -30.50
CA ASP A 374 -7.97 -16.47 -29.85
C ASP A 374 -6.71 -16.97 -30.56
N TRP A 375 -6.63 -16.83 -31.89
CA TRP A 375 -5.40 -17.10 -32.63
C TRP A 375 -4.25 -16.21 -32.13
N LEU A 376 -4.48 -14.93 -31.84
CA LEU A 376 -3.46 -14.02 -31.31
C LEU A 376 -2.85 -14.54 -30.00
N PHE A 377 -3.68 -15.13 -29.14
CA PHE A 377 -3.27 -15.67 -27.85
C PHE A 377 -2.70 -17.10 -27.92
N GLU A 378 -3.27 -17.99 -28.73
CA GLU A 378 -2.88 -19.42 -28.77
C GLU A 378 -1.81 -19.75 -29.83
N ALA A 379 -1.63 -18.91 -30.85
CA ALA A 379 -0.72 -19.17 -31.97
C ALA A 379 0.03 -17.93 -32.49
N GLY A 380 -0.41 -16.72 -32.14
CA GLY A 380 0.19 -15.45 -32.52
C GLY A 380 1.18 -14.89 -31.49
N PRO A 381 1.60 -13.62 -31.64
CA PRO A 381 2.58 -12.99 -30.74
C PRO A 381 2.11 -12.89 -29.27
N GLY A 382 0.80 -12.95 -29.01
CA GLY A 382 0.27 -12.99 -27.65
C GLY A 382 0.68 -14.24 -26.88
N ARG A 383 0.93 -15.37 -27.57
CA ARG A 383 1.41 -16.60 -26.94
C ARG A 383 2.79 -16.42 -26.31
N GLU A 384 3.76 -15.91 -27.08
CA GLU A 384 5.14 -15.78 -26.60
C GLU A 384 5.24 -14.75 -25.47
N ILE A 385 4.58 -13.60 -25.63
CA ILE A 385 4.52 -12.54 -24.62
C ILE A 385 3.85 -13.07 -23.35
N GLY A 386 2.69 -13.72 -23.48
CA GLY A 386 1.93 -14.24 -22.35
C GLY A 386 2.62 -15.41 -21.65
N ALA A 387 3.22 -16.35 -22.40
CA ALA A 387 4.01 -17.44 -21.84
C ALA A 387 5.27 -16.94 -21.12
N TYR A 388 5.92 -15.89 -21.63
CA TYR A 388 7.04 -15.23 -20.95
C TYR A 388 6.61 -14.61 -19.63
N ALA A 389 5.57 -13.78 -19.63
CA ALA A 389 5.03 -13.16 -18.43
C ALA A 389 4.54 -14.21 -17.41
N TRP A 390 3.91 -15.29 -17.89
CA TRP A 390 3.43 -16.37 -17.02
C TRP A 390 4.56 -17.13 -16.37
N ARG A 391 5.64 -17.39 -17.12
CA ARG A 391 6.85 -18.00 -16.58
C ARG A 391 7.54 -17.10 -15.55
N ASN A 392 7.63 -15.79 -15.81
CA ASN A 392 8.19 -14.83 -14.85
C ASN A 392 7.35 -14.81 -13.57
N MET A 393 6.03 -14.66 -13.67
CA MET A 393 5.13 -14.67 -12.52
C MET A 393 5.26 -15.97 -11.70
N LYS A 394 5.41 -17.13 -12.35
CA LYS A 394 5.69 -18.41 -11.64
C LYS A 394 7.06 -18.44 -10.98
N GLN A 395 8.07 -17.84 -11.62
CA GLN A 395 9.41 -17.70 -11.05
C GLN A 395 9.39 -16.78 -9.83
N ASP A 396 8.71 -15.64 -9.90
CA ASP A 396 8.57 -14.69 -8.79
C ASP A 396 7.90 -15.34 -7.59
N ALA A 397 6.84 -16.12 -7.83
CA ALA A 397 6.18 -16.91 -6.79
C ALA A 397 7.13 -17.94 -6.14
N ALA A 398 8.01 -18.56 -6.94
CA ALA A 398 8.99 -19.52 -6.44
C ALA A 398 10.06 -18.84 -5.59
N VAL A 399 10.69 -17.79 -6.12
CA VAL A 399 11.80 -17.11 -5.44
C VAL A 399 11.34 -16.39 -4.17
N SER A 400 10.05 -16.00 -4.09
CA SER A 400 9.43 -15.45 -2.87
C SER A 400 9.62 -16.33 -1.62
N PHE A 401 9.91 -17.63 -1.80
CA PHE A 401 10.02 -18.62 -0.74
C PHE A 401 11.22 -19.58 -0.92
N ASP A 402 12.22 -19.24 -1.75
CA ASP A 402 13.33 -20.13 -2.08
C ASP A 402 14.50 -20.11 -1.07
N GLY A 403 14.50 -19.16 -0.13
CA GLY A 403 15.57 -18.97 0.84
C GLY A 403 16.75 -18.11 0.37
N SER A 404 16.64 -17.48 -0.80
CA SER A 404 17.63 -16.54 -1.33
C SER A 404 17.71 -15.25 -0.51
N ASP A 405 18.93 -14.76 -0.29
CA ASP A 405 19.18 -13.55 0.51
C ASP A 405 18.57 -12.28 -0.07
N ASP A 406 18.29 -12.20 -1.37
CA ASP A 406 17.67 -11.03 -1.99
C ASP A 406 16.18 -11.23 -2.31
N TYR A 407 15.78 -12.46 -2.65
CA TYR A 407 14.50 -12.75 -3.30
C TYR A 407 13.48 -13.49 -2.45
N ASP A 408 13.80 -13.87 -1.22
CA ASP A 408 12.93 -14.61 -0.30
C ASP A 408 11.90 -13.71 0.43
N GLY A 409 11.26 -12.80 -0.31
CA GLY A 409 10.44 -11.73 0.25
C GLY A 409 9.15 -12.20 0.90
N GLY A 410 8.52 -13.25 0.36
CA GLY A 410 7.34 -13.88 0.96
C GLY A 410 7.63 -14.48 2.33
N PHE A 411 8.74 -15.21 2.46
CA PHE A 411 9.18 -15.73 3.76
C PHE A 411 9.55 -14.61 4.73
N LYS A 412 10.41 -13.67 4.32
CA LYS A 412 10.85 -12.55 5.17
C LYS A 412 9.72 -11.65 5.63
N GLY A 413 8.71 -11.46 4.78
CA GLY A 413 7.53 -10.67 5.09
C GLY A 413 6.62 -11.38 6.10
N LEU A 414 6.41 -12.69 5.95
CA LEU A 414 5.52 -13.47 6.83
C LEU A 414 6.19 -13.94 8.13
N ASP A 415 7.52 -14.09 8.17
CA ASP A 415 8.21 -14.68 9.31
C ASP A 415 7.92 -13.94 10.63
N PRO A 416 7.99 -12.60 10.73
CA PRO A 416 7.68 -11.91 11.97
C PRO A 416 6.21 -12.08 12.40
N LEU A 417 5.28 -12.22 11.45
CA LEU A 417 3.86 -12.47 11.72
C LEU A 417 3.65 -13.87 12.30
N LEU A 418 4.10 -14.90 11.58
CA LEU A 418 3.88 -16.29 11.96
C LEU A 418 4.65 -16.66 13.23
N ARG A 419 5.90 -16.21 13.35
CA ARG A 419 6.71 -16.37 14.57
C ARG A 419 6.07 -15.69 15.77
N GLY A 420 5.54 -14.48 15.59
CA GLY A 420 4.86 -13.74 16.65
C GLY A 420 3.61 -14.46 17.15
N ILE A 421 2.80 -15.01 16.24
CA ILE A 421 1.60 -15.78 16.58
C ILE A 421 1.96 -17.11 17.24
N ASP A 422 2.97 -17.82 16.74
CA ASP A 422 3.45 -19.10 17.30
C ASP A 422 3.93 -18.94 18.76
N ALA A 423 4.59 -17.81 19.05
CA ALA A 423 5.12 -17.46 20.35
C ALA A 423 4.11 -16.86 21.33
N ALA A 424 2.94 -16.42 20.87
CA ALA A 424 1.91 -15.84 21.72
C ALA A 424 1.46 -16.85 22.79
N LYS A 425 1.05 -16.38 23.97
CA LYS A 425 0.65 -17.25 25.10
C LYS A 425 -0.86 -17.32 25.29
N ASP A 426 -1.53 -16.19 25.11
CA ASP A 426 -2.93 -16.01 25.48
C ASP A 426 -3.87 -16.60 24.42
N HIS A 427 -3.78 -16.08 23.19
CA HIS A 427 -4.63 -16.48 22.08
C HIS A 427 -3.81 -16.69 20.81
N ARG A 428 -4.08 -17.77 20.07
CA ARG A 428 -3.42 -18.11 18.81
C ARG A 428 -4.48 -18.42 17.76
N PRO A 429 -4.69 -17.56 16.75
CA PRO A 429 -5.59 -17.88 15.66
C PRO A 429 -5.12 -19.11 14.87
N THR A 430 -6.06 -19.93 14.40
CA THR A 430 -5.77 -21.02 13.46
C THR A 430 -5.44 -20.42 12.09
N LEU A 431 -4.38 -20.93 11.44
CA LEU A 431 -3.95 -20.49 10.11
C LEU A 431 -4.79 -21.17 9.02
N HIS A 432 -5.31 -20.38 8.10
CA HIS A 432 -6.01 -20.84 6.89
C HIS A 432 -5.40 -20.13 5.68
N LEU A 433 -5.34 -20.84 4.55
CA LEU A 433 -4.82 -20.30 3.30
C LEU A 433 -5.95 -20.18 2.29
N VAL A 434 -6.06 -19.02 1.64
CA VAL A 434 -7.05 -18.75 0.59
C VAL A 434 -6.35 -18.21 -0.64
N GLY A 435 -6.39 -18.93 -1.75
CA GLY A 435 -5.75 -18.54 -3.01
C GLY A 435 -6.78 -18.42 -4.12
N HIS A 436 -6.68 -17.37 -4.93
CA HIS A 436 -7.45 -17.24 -6.17
C HIS A 436 -6.51 -17.38 -7.37
N SER A 437 -6.91 -18.15 -8.38
CA SER A 437 -6.19 -18.25 -9.65
C SER A 437 -4.70 -18.56 -9.44
N ALA A 438 -3.80 -17.71 -9.93
CA ALA A 438 -2.36 -17.87 -9.77
C ALA A 438 -1.89 -17.80 -8.30
N GLY A 439 -2.70 -17.28 -7.38
CA GLY A 439 -2.40 -17.32 -5.94
C GLY A 439 -2.27 -18.75 -5.40
N SER A 440 -2.83 -19.74 -6.09
CA SER A 440 -2.56 -21.16 -5.84
C SER A 440 -1.10 -21.56 -6.07
N ILE A 441 -0.33 -20.81 -6.85
CA ILE A 441 1.09 -21.08 -7.10
C ILE A 441 1.92 -20.54 -5.93
N VAL A 442 1.69 -19.28 -5.53
CA VAL A 442 2.34 -18.67 -4.35
C VAL A 442 2.08 -19.46 -3.08
N LEU A 443 0.83 -19.87 -2.85
CA LEU A 443 0.50 -20.67 -1.67
C LEU A 443 1.13 -22.06 -1.72
N GLY A 444 1.36 -22.65 -2.90
CA GLY A 444 2.10 -23.90 -3.03
C GLY A 444 3.54 -23.77 -2.55
N TYR A 445 4.23 -22.70 -2.96
CA TYR A 445 5.59 -22.42 -2.49
C TYR A 445 5.64 -22.01 -1.01
N LEU A 446 4.64 -21.29 -0.51
CA LEU A 446 4.49 -21.03 0.93
C LEU A 446 4.38 -22.35 1.71
N LEU A 447 3.56 -23.30 1.23
CA LEU A 447 3.38 -24.61 1.85
C LEU A 447 4.68 -25.42 1.90
N ASP A 448 5.51 -25.34 0.86
CA ASP A 448 6.84 -25.96 0.87
C ASP A 448 7.75 -25.31 1.91
N ALA A 449 7.72 -23.97 2.00
CA ALA A 449 8.53 -23.19 2.92
C ALA A 449 8.03 -23.22 4.37
N LEU A 450 6.85 -23.81 4.67
CA LEU A 450 6.28 -23.80 6.03
C LEU A 450 7.24 -24.34 7.10
N HIS A 451 8.07 -25.33 6.76
CA HIS A 451 9.06 -25.88 7.69
C HIS A 451 10.14 -24.86 8.12
N ARG A 452 10.44 -23.88 7.26
CA ARG A 452 11.48 -22.86 7.49
C ARG A 452 11.09 -21.88 8.60
N PHE A 453 9.78 -21.65 8.80
CA PHE A 453 9.25 -20.84 9.90
C PHE A 453 9.36 -21.53 11.27
N LYS A 454 9.73 -22.81 11.30
CA LYS A 454 9.90 -23.62 12.51
C LYS A 454 8.70 -23.54 13.48
N PRO A 455 7.45 -23.69 12.98
CA PRO A 455 6.26 -23.57 13.82
C PRO A 455 6.24 -24.65 14.90
N LYS A 456 5.87 -24.28 16.14
CA LYS A 456 5.74 -25.22 17.27
C LYS A 456 4.29 -25.41 17.71
N ASN A 457 3.50 -24.34 17.65
CA ASN A 457 2.14 -24.23 18.17
C ASN A 457 1.12 -23.80 17.10
N LEU A 458 1.57 -23.36 15.91
CA LEU A 458 0.68 -23.03 14.80
C LEU A 458 -0.10 -24.25 14.30
N LYS A 459 -1.37 -24.02 14.00
CA LYS A 459 -2.29 -25.01 13.42
C LYS A 459 -2.68 -24.59 12.02
N LEU A 460 -2.64 -25.51 11.08
CA LEU A 460 -3.15 -25.32 9.72
C LEU A 460 -4.56 -25.91 9.63
N GLY A 461 -5.57 -25.03 9.61
CA GLY A 461 -6.98 -25.41 9.60
C GLY A 461 -7.41 -25.95 8.24
N SER A 462 -7.53 -25.07 7.25
CA SER A 462 -8.01 -25.40 5.90
C SER A 462 -7.28 -24.60 4.81
N ILE A 463 -7.32 -25.14 3.59
CA ILE A 463 -6.78 -24.50 2.39
C ILE A 463 -7.94 -24.34 1.40
N HIS A 464 -8.13 -23.15 0.84
CA HIS A 464 -9.22 -22.82 -0.08
C HIS A 464 -8.63 -22.26 -1.38
N LEU A 465 -8.91 -22.91 -2.50
CA LEU A 465 -8.41 -22.51 -3.81
C LEU A 465 -9.58 -22.21 -4.73
N MET A 466 -9.72 -20.94 -5.11
CA MET A 466 -10.70 -20.47 -6.07
C MET A 466 -10.08 -20.46 -7.48
N ALA A 467 -10.67 -21.22 -8.41
CA ALA A 467 -10.23 -21.40 -9.78
C ALA A 467 -8.70 -21.55 -9.91
N PRO A 468 -8.04 -22.50 -9.22
CA PRO A 468 -6.58 -22.57 -9.16
C PRO A 468 -5.96 -22.72 -10.55
N ALA A 469 -5.07 -21.78 -10.89
CA ALA A 469 -4.39 -21.74 -12.19
C ALA A 469 -3.05 -22.51 -12.19
N CYS A 470 -2.74 -23.25 -11.12
CA CYS A 470 -1.57 -24.13 -11.08
C CYS A 470 -1.82 -25.41 -11.89
N THR A 471 -0.74 -26.04 -12.38
CA THR A 471 -0.84 -27.32 -13.08
C THR A 471 -1.26 -28.43 -12.11
N VAL A 472 -1.84 -29.51 -12.63
CA VAL A 472 -2.16 -30.70 -11.84
C VAL A 472 -0.91 -31.26 -11.16
N ASP A 473 0.23 -31.26 -11.86
CA ASP A 473 1.52 -31.70 -11.31
C ASP A 473 1.97 -30.80 -10.16
N PHE A 474 1.88 -29.48 -10.31
CA PHE A 474 2.17 -28.52 -9.26
C PHE A 474 1.24 -28.76 -8.05
N PHE A 475 -0.05 -28.93 -8.28
CA PHE A 475 -1.00 -29.22 -7.21
C PHE A 475 -0.60 -30.48 -6.43
N ASN A 476 -0.33 -31.57 -7.15
CA ASN A 476 0.05 -32.85 -6.55
C ASN A 476 1.39 -32.78 -5.81
N GLN A 477 2.33 -31.98 -6.29
CA GLN A 477 3.63 -31.77 -5.67
C GLN A 477 3.52 -30.97 -4.37
N HIS A 478 2.82 -29.83 -4.38
CA HIS A 478 2.83 -28.87 -3.28
C HIS A 478 1.69 -29.06 -2.27
N TYR A 479 0.50 -29.43 -2.74
CA TYR A 479 -0.68 -29.66 -1.89
C TYR A 479 -0.86 -31.14 -1.54
N GLY A 480 -0.39 -32.04 -2.41
CA GLY A 480 -0.49 -33.48 -2.23
C GLY A 480 0.13 -34.04 -0.92
N PRO A 481 1.22 -33.48 -0.37
CA PRO A 481 1.72 -33.88 0.95
C PRO A 481 0.70 -33.65 2.07
N TYR A 482 0.01 -32.51 2.06
CA TYR A 482 -1.01 -32.15 3.07
C TYR A 482 -2.24 -33.05 2.97
N LEU A 483 -2.63 -33.44 1.75
CA LEU A 483 -3.71 -34.41 1.50
C LEU A 483 -3.42 -35.81 2.05
N SER A 484 -2.14 -36.16 2.22
CA SER A 484 -1.69 -37.46 2.77
C SER A 484 -1.23 -37.38 4.23
N GLY A 485 -1.28 -36.21 4.86
CA GLY A 485 -0.79 -36.03 6.24
C GLY A 485 0.74 -35.94 6.37
N ASN A 486 1.46 -35.75 5.26
CA ASN A 486 2.92 -35.62 5.20
C ASN A 486 3.40 -34.17 4.98
N GLY A 487 2.51 -33.18 5.11
CA GLY A 487 2.87 -31.76 5.03
C GLY A 487 3.67 -31.29 6.25
N ALA A 488 4.31 -30.13 6.15
CA ALA A 488 5.09 -29.54 7.25
C ALA A 488 4.25 -29.22 8.49
N LEU A 489 2.95 -28.95 8.29
CA LEU A 489 1.93 -28.88 9.33
C LEU A 489 0.83 -29.88 9.03
N LYS A 490 0.22 -30.43 10.09
CA LYS A 490 -0.96 -31.27 9.96
C LYS A 490 -2.15 -30.42 9.51
N LEU A 491 -2.75 -30.77 8.37
CA LEU A 491 -3.99 -30.18 7.89
C LEU A 491 -5.19 -30.71 8.71
N GLU A 492 -5.79 -29.86 9.53
CA GLU A 492 -6.87 -30.23 10.44
C GLU A 492 -8.16 -30.59 9.68
N ASP A 493 -8.55 -29.78 8.69
CA ASP A 493 -9.74 -29.95 7.86
C ASP A 493 -9.40 -30.42 6.45
N LYS A 494 -9.63 -29.64 5.38
CA LYS A 494 -9.45 -30.08 3.99
C LYS A 494 -8.78 -29.02 3.11
N VAL A 495 -8.38 -29.46 1.91
CA VAL A 495 -8.17 -28.60 0.75
C VAL A 495 -9.49 -28.53 -0.03
N TYR A 496 -10.02 -27.33 -0.19
CA TYR A 496 -11.26 -27.04 -0.91
C TYR A 496 -10.93 -26.36 -2.24
N LEU A 497 -11.42 -26.91 -3.34
CA LEU A 497 -11.37 -26.29 -4.66
C LEU A 497 -12.76 -25.75 -5.02
N TYR A 498 -12.80 -24.53 -5.53
CA TYR A 498 -14.00 -23.89 -6.07
C TYR A 498 -13.72 -23.60 -7.54
N SER A 499 -14.41 -24.28 -8.44
CA SER A 499 -14.10 -24.23 -9.87
C SER A 499 -15.36 -24.05 -10.69
N MET A 500 -15.26 -23.53 -11.91
CA MET A 500 -16.40 -23.58 -12.82
C MET A 500 -16.46 -24.96 -13.50
N THR A 501 -17.64 -25.31 -14.00
CA THR A 501 -17.80 -26.47 -14.89
C THR A 501 -17.10 -26.21 -16.22
N ASP A 502 -16.73 -27.27 -16.94
CA ASP A 502 -16.09 -27.13 -18.25
C ASP A 502 -16.94 -26.32 -19.25
N ALA A 503 -18.27 -26.47 -19.18
CA ALA A 503 -19.21 -25.69 -19.99
C ALA A 503 -19.13 -24.19 -19.69
N GLN A 504 -19.05 -23.80 -18.41
CA GLN A 504 -18.90 -22.40 -18.00
C GLN A 504 -17.52 -21.85 -18.40
N GLU A 505 -16.43 -22.59 -18.16
CA GLU A 505 -15.07 -22.20 -18.55
C GLU A 505 -14.95 -21.97 -20.07
N SER A 506 -15.70 -22.73 -20.88
CA SER A 506 -15.68 -22.65 -22.35
C SER A 506 -16.40 -21.42 -22.93
N VAL A 507 -17.23 -20.72 -22.14
CA VAL A 507 -17.97 -19.53 -22.58
C VAL A 507 -17.61 -18.28 -21.76
N ASP A 508 -16.68 -18.41 -20.79
CA ASP A 508 -16.08 -17.28 -20.08
C ASP A 508 -15.17 -16.49 -21.03
N THR A 509 -14.72 -15.31 -20.60
CA THR A 509 -13.83 -14.47 -21.41
C THR A 509 -12.74 -13.83 -20.55
N VAL A 510 -11.52 -13.75 -21.09
CA VAL A 510 -10.49 -12.88 -20.54
C VAL A 510 -10.49 -11.57 -21.29
N SER A 511 -10.96 -10.51 -20.64
CA SER A 511 -10.81 -9.13 -21.12
C SER A 511 -10.09 -8.30 -20.06
N ALA A 512 -9.09 -7.53 -20.48
CA ALA A 512 -8.65 -6.41 -19.68
C ALA A 512 -9.79 -5.37 -19.76
N ASN A 513 -10.23 -4.81 -18.64
CA ASN A 513 -11.32 -3.81 -18.54
C ASN A 513 -11.04 -2.48 -19.29
N PHE A 514 -10.15 -2.48 -20.28
CA PHE A 514 -9.86 -1.38 -21.17
C PHE A 514 -10.58 -1.57 -22.51
N PRO A 515 -11.44 -0.62 -22.91
CA PRO A 515 -12.05 -0.65 -24.22
C PRO A 515 -10.92 -0.63 -25.28
N LEU A 516 -11.01 -1.51 -26.28
CA LEU A 516 -10.11 -1.69 -27.44
C LEU A 516 -9.01 -2.76 -27.33
N LEU A 517 -8.89 -3.50 -26.21
CA LEU A 517 -7.98 -4.66 -26.14
C LEU A 517 -8.64 -5.96 -26.65
N PRO A 518 -7.89 -6.86 -27.31
CA PRO A 518 -8.41 -8.15 -27.75
C PRO A 518 -8.81 -9.01 -26.55
N SER A 519 -9.99 -9.61 -26.61
CA SER A 519 -10.51 -10.56 -25.62
C SER A 519 -10.25 -12.00 -26.04
N TYR A 520 -9.91 -12.86 -25.09
CA TYR A 520 -9.86 -14.31 -25.29
C TYR A 520 -11.24 -14.91 -24.99
N SER A 521 -11.74 -15.79 -25.87
CA SER A 521 -13.14 -16.27 -25.84
C SER A 521 -13.40 -17.48 -24.91
N HIS A 522 -12.44 -17.80 -24.05
CA HIS A 522 -12.57 -18.75 -22.96
C HIS A 522 -12.02 -18.17 -21.66
N SER A 523 -12.10 -18.95 -20.58
CA SER A 523 -11.55 -18.58 -19.29
C SER A 523 -10.02 -18.42 -19.29
N LEU A 524 -9.50 -17.81 -18.23
CA LEU A 524 -8.06 -17.73 -18.00
C LEU A 524 -7.41 -19.12 -17.87
N LEU A 525 -8.12 -20.10 -17.29
CA LEU A 525 -7.57 -21.46 -17.16
C LEU A 525 -7.38 -22.11 -18.53
N TYR A 526 -8.30 -21.86 -19.46
CA TYR A 526 -8.15 -22.26 -20.86
C TYR A 526 -6.96 -21.55 -21.53
N LEU A 527 -6.79 -20.26 -21.31
CA LEU A 527 -5.67 -19.48 -21.84
C LEU A 527 -4.32 -20.03 -21.35
N VAL A 528 -4.21 -20.27 -20.05
CA VAL A 528 -3.01 -20.85 -19.44
C VAL A 528 -2.75 -22.25 -19.98
N SER A 529 -3.78 -23.11 -20.01
CA SER A 529 -3.70 -24.49 -20.49
C SER A 529 -3.28 -24.57 -21.96
N ARG A 530 -3.84 -23.72 -22.84
CA ARG A 530 -3.68 -23.81 -24.29
C ARG A 530 -2.55 -22.94 -24.86
N ALA A 531 -2.07 -21.94 -24.12
CA ALA A 531 -1.10 -20.98 -24.67
C ALA A 531 0.13 -20.75 -23.80
N TYR A 532 -0.03 -20.56 -22.48
CA TYR A 532 1.04 -20.01 -21.66
C TYR A 532 1.92 -21.05 -20.95
N GLU A 533 1.45 -22.29 -20.85
CA GLU A 533 2.26 -23.40 -20.35
C GLU A 533 3.13 -24.05 -21.44
N ASN A 534 4.21 -24.70 -21.02
CA ASN A 534 5.19 -25.29 -21.94
C ASN A 534 4.62 -26.49 -22.72
N LEU A 535 3.75 -27.30 -22.09
CA LEU A 535 2.98 -28.33 -22.76
C LEU A 535 1.59 -27.79 -23.09
N VAL A 536 1.11 -28.03 -24.30
CA VAL A 536 -0.18 -27.52 -24.77
C VAL A 536 -1.01 -28.68 -25.35
N PRO A 537 -2.21 -28.96 -24.81
CA PRO A 537 -2.79 -28.37 -23.61
C PRO A 537 -2.15 -28.91 -22.32
N MET A 538 -1.92 -28.03 -21.33
CA MET A 538 -1.46 -28.41 -19.98
C MET A 538 -2.65 -28.75 -19.08
N PRO A 539 -2.63 -29.86 -18.32
CA PRO A 539 -3.59 -30.10 -17.24
C PRO A 539 -3.50 -29.05 -16.12
N ILE A 540 -4.56 -28.28 -15.93
CA ILE A 540 -4.69 -27.24 -14.89
C ILE A 540 -5.65 -27.70 -13.80
N ALA A 541 -5.26 -27.54 -12.53
CA ALA A 541 -5.95 -28.10 -11.37
C ALA A 541 -7.35 -27.52 -11.15
N GLY A 542 -7.62 -26.28 -11.60
CA GLY A 542 -8.93 -25.64 -11.49
C GLY A 542 -9.91 -26.01 -12.60
N MET A 543 -9.53 -26.84 -13.59
CA MET A 543 -10.43 -27.22 -14.67
C MET A 543 -11.06 -28.58 -14.41
N ALA A 544 -12.39 -28.62 -14.39
CA ALA A 544 -13.19 -29.82 -14.10
C ALA A 544 -12.75 -31.09 -14.87
N LYS A 545 -12.36 -30.93 -16.14
CA LYS A 545 -11.94 -32.05 -17.01
C LYS A 545 -10.62 -32.71 -16.58
N TYR A 546 -9.82 -32.05 -15.75
CA TYR A 546 -8.52 -32.53 -15.28
C TYR A 546 -8.55 -33.05 -13.83
N ASP A 547 -9.70 -33.00 -13.15
CA ASP A 547 -9.93 -33.59 -11.83
C ASP A 547 -9.40 -35.03 -11.67
N PRO A 548 -9.52 -35.94 -12.66
CA PRO A 548 -9.00 -37.30 -12.51
C PRO A 548 -7.49 -37.38 -12.26
N GLY A 549 -6.73 -36.34 -12.64
CA GLY A 549 -5.30 -36.24 -12.40
C GLY A 549 -4.92 -35.72 -11.00
N LEU A 550 -5.88 -35.14 -10.26
CA LEU A 550 -5.63 -34.67 -8.90
C LEU A 550 -5.47 -35.84 -7.93
N LYS A 551 -4.58 -35.66 -6.95
CA LYS A 551 -4.34 -36.64 -5.90
C LYS A 551 -5.61 -36.88 -5.10
N LYS A 552 -6.19 -38.08 -5.25
CA LYS A 552 -7.39 -38.49 -4.53
C LYS A 552 -7.14 -38.58 -3.03
N SER A 553 -7.99 -37.94 -2.24
CA SER A 553 -7.97 -38.00 -0.78
C SER A 553 -9.33 -37.62 -0.22
N ALA A 554 -9.72 -38.17 0.93
CA ALA A 554 -10.89 -37.69 1.69
C ALA A 554 -10.71 -36.25 2.21
N LYS A 555 -9.46 -35.75 2.19
CA LYS A 555 -9.06 -34.38 2.54
C LYS A 555 -9.15 -33.40 1.36
N LEU A 556 -9.59 -33.86 0.18
CA LEU A 556 -9.84 -33.02 -1.00
C LEU A 556 -11.34 -32.93 -1.25
N ASP A 557 -11.85 -31.72 -1.44
CA ASP A 557 -13.26 -31.43 -1.71
C ASP A 557 -13.34 -30.42 -2.85
N ILE A 558 -14.04 -30.79 -3.93
CA ILE A 558 -14.16 -29.97 -5.15
C ILE A 558 -15.62 -29.56 -5.27
N SER A 559 -15.85 -28.25 -5.33
CA SER A 559 -17.15 -27.62 -5.46
C SER A 559 -17.22 -26.88 -6.81
N TYR A 560 -18.29 -27.09 -7.54
CA TYR A 560 -18.51 -26.46 -8.85
C TYR A 560 -19.54 -25.34 -8.78
N SER A 561 -19.31 -24.28 -9.55
CA SER A 561 -20.22 -23.13 -9.64
C SER A 561 -21.62 -23.53 -10.08
N ALA A 562 -22.59 -23.35 -9.19
CA ALA A 562 -23.99 -23.67 -9.44
C ALA A 562 -24.90 -22.78 -8.58
N PRO A 563 -26.08 -22.36 -9.09
CA PRO A 563 -27.05 -21.59 -8.29
C PRO A 563 -27.43 -22.29 -6.98
N GLY A 564 -27.36 -21.59 -5.86
CA GLY A 564 -27.58 -22.12 -4.51
C GLY A 564 -26.45 -23.04 -3.99
N GLY A 565 -25.34 -23.13 -4.71
CA GLY A 565 -24.20 -23.98 -4.41
C GLY A 565 -23.19 -23.36 -3.43
N ALA A 566 -22.06 -24.07 -3.25
CA ALA A 566 -20.91 -23.60 -2.46
C ALA A 566 -20.18 -22.40 -3.11
N CYS A 567 -20.34 -22.23 -4.41
CA CYS A 567 -19.91 -21.08 -5.19
C CYS A 567 -20.93 -20.82 -6.31
N GLU A 568 -21.18 -19.56 -6.64
CA GLU A 568 -22.10 -19.12 -7.69
C GLU A 568 -21.40 -18.29 -8.77
N SER A 569 -20.06 -18.18 -8.70
CA SER A 569 -19.30 -17.40 -9.67
C SER A 569 -19.46 -17.91 -11.10
N THR A 570 -19.79 -16.99 -12.01
CA THR A 570 -20.01 -17.28 -13.43
C THR A 570 -18.83 -16.92 -14.32
N SER A 571 -17.72 -16.45 -13.74
CA SER A 571 -16.49 -16.13 -14.46
C SER A 571 -15.27 -16.46 -13.60
N HIS A 572 -14.14 -16.75 -14.25
CA HIS A 572 -12.88 -17.07 -13.56
C HIS A 572 -12.44 -15.96 -12.60
N GLY A 573 -12.56 -14.71 -13.04
CA GLY A 573 -12.20 -13.53 -12.24
C GLY A 573 -13.24 -13.15 -11.19
N GLY A 574 -14.40 -13.82 -11.13
CA GLY A 574 -15.50 -13.42 -10.26
C GLY A 574 -15.55 -14.12 -8.91
N PHE A 575 -14.68 -15.10 -8.63
CA PHE A 575 -14.78 -15.93 -7.41
C PHE A 575 -14.54 -15.15 -6.12
N ASP A 576 -13.60 -14.21 -6.14
CA ASP A 576 -13.24 -13.35 -5.02
C ASP A 576 -14.26 -12.22 -4.78
N ASN A 577 -15.19 -12.03 -5.72
CA ASN A 577 -16.35 -11.13 -5.64
C ASN A 577 -17.68 -11.85 -5.44
N ASP A 578 -17.66 -13.19 -5.41
CA ASP A 578 -18.85 -14.00 -5.23
C ASP A 578 -19.19 -14.15 -3.75
N VAL A 579 -20.34 -13.59 -3.35
CA VAL A 579 -20.87 -13.66 -1.99
C VAL A 579 -21.03 -15.11 -1.53
N ALA A 580 -21.49 -16.00 -2.41
CA ALA A 580 -21.70 -17.41 -2.07
C ALA A 580 -20.37 -18.11 -1.78
N THR A 581 -19.37 -17.92 -2.64
CA THR A 581 -18.01 -18.44 -2.45
C THR A 581 -17.41 -17.97 -1.14
N LEU A 582 -17.37 -16.65 -0.90
CA LEU A 582 -16.72 -16.09 0.28
C LEU A 582 -17.44 -16.51 1.57
N THR A 583 -18.79 -16.51 1.56
CA THR A 583 -19.59 -17.02 2.68
C THR A 583 -19.28 -18.49 2.97
N THR A 584 -19.16 -19.32 1.94
CA THR A 584 -18.83 -20.74 2.11
C THR A 584 -17.42 -20.95 2.67
N ILE A 585 -16.43 -20.19 2.18
CA ILE A 585 -15.07 -20.19 2.72
C ILE A 585 -15.10 -19.84 4.22
N MET A 586 -15.78 -18.74 4.58
CA MET A 586 -15.87 -18.29 5.97
C MET A 586 -16.57 -19.32 6.87
N ASN A 587 -17.65 -19.96 6.39
CA ASN A 587 -18.35 -21.01 7.13
C ASN A 587 -17.46 -22.24 7.38
N ARG A 588 -16.68 -22.65 6.36
CA ARG A 588 -15.75 -23.78 6.48
C ARG A 588 -14.60 -23.45 7.44
N ILE A 589 -14.04 -22.24 7.37
CA ILE A 589 -13.01 -21.76 8.30
C ILE A 589 -13.52 -21.74 9.74
N ALA A 590 -14.69 -21.16 9.98
CA ALA A 590 -15.29 -21.07 11.31
C ALA A 590 -15.82 -22.42 11.84
N GLY A 591 -16.02 -23.41 10.96
CA GLY A 591 -16.67 -24.68 11.32
C GLY A 591 -18.17 -24.57 11.60
N HIS A 592 -18.77 -23.41 11.37
CA HIS A 592 -20.19 -23.14 11.54
C HIS A 592 -20.65 -22.01 10.61
N LYS A 593 -21.97 -21.81 10.48
CA LYS A 593 -22.50 -20.66 9.73
C LYS A 593 -22.08 -19.37 10.42
N VAL A 594 -21.41 -18.48 9.69
CA VAL A 594 -20.97 -17.20 10.24
C VAL A 594 -22.18 -16.28 10.49
N PRO A 595 -22.20 -15.52 11.60
CA PRO A 595 -23.36 -14.68 11.95
C PRO A 595 -23.63 -13.53 10.98
N SER A 596 -22.60 -13.02 10.31
CA SER A 596 -22.68 -11.82 9.47
C SER A 596 -21.89 -12.03 8.18
N PRO A 597 -22.40 -12.85 7.23
CA PRO A 597 -21.73 -13.11 5.96
C PRO A 597 -21.55 -11.81 5.14
N PRO A 598 -20.63 -11.78 4.17
CA PRO A 598 -20.50 -10.65 3.24
C PRO A 598 -21.81 -10.41 2.48
N VAL A 599 -22.07 -9.15 2.09
CA VAL A 599 -23.15 -8.80 1.16
C VAL A 599 -22.59 -8.26 -0.15
N LYS A 600 -23.40 -8.27 -1.21
CA LYS A 600 -22.98 -7.92 -2.57
C LYS A 600 -22.31 -6.54 -2.65
N ASP A 601 -22.86 -5.53 -1.96
CA ASP A 601 -22.35 -4.16 -1.98
C ASP A 601 -21.00 -4.01 -1.26
N GLU A 602 -20.57 -5.01 -0.50
CA GLU A 602 -19.27 -5.03 0.18
C GLU A 602 -18.16 -5.68 -0.65
N LEU A 603 -18.50 -6.36 -1.76
CA LEU A 603 -17.58 -7.09 -2.64
C LEU A 603 -17.49 -6.47 -4.04
N ILE A 604 -17.75 -5.16 -4.14
CA ILE A 604 -17.64 -4.39 -5.38
C ILE A 604 -16.54 -3.33 -5.26
N GLY A 605 -15.96 -2.94 -6.40
CA GLY A 605 -15.10 -1.76 -6.50
C GLY A 605 -13.60 -2.01 -6.53
N TYR A 606 -13.15 -3.21 -6.88
CA TYR A 606 -11.74 -3.54 -7.11
C TYR A 606 -11.56 -4.54 -8.25
#